data_AF-A0A382WI16-F1
#
_entry.id   AF-A0A382WI16-F1
#
_cell.length_a   1.000
_cell.length_b   1.000
_cell.length_c   1.000
_cell.angle_alpha   90.00
_cell.angle_beta   90.00
_cell.angle_gamma   90.00
#
_symmetry.space_group_name_H-M   'P 1'
#
loop_
_entity.id
_entity.type
_entity.pdbx_description
1 polymer ?
#
loop_
_entity_poly.entity_id
_entity_poly.type
_entity_poly.pdbx_seq_one_letter_code
_entity_poly.pdbx_strand_id
1 'polypeptide(L)' 'MSTTQNIFSNMQELWNTLEENHNSFSQSGNKAAGTRARKAAGEFKKIVTDYRKASVSESK' A
#
# COMPACT_ATOMS: atom_id res chain seq x y z
N MET A 1 -15.68 5.79 11.94
CA MET A 1 -14.84 6.17 10.78
C MET A 1 -13.45 5.60 11.01
N SER A 2 -12.80 5.01 10.02
CA SER A 2 -11.37 4.69 10.16
C SER A 2 -10.61 6.02 10.23
N THR A 3 -9.78 6.19 11.25
CA THR A 3 -8.95 7.40 11.40
C THR A 3 -7.87 7.43 10.33
N THR A 4 -7.35 8.63 10.05
CA THR A 4 -6.18 8.82 9.17
C THR A 4 -5.02 7.94 9.59
N GLN A 5 -4.83 7.73 10.90
CA GLN A 5 -3.80 6.85 11.46
C GLN A 5 -3.98 5.38 11.03
N ASN A 6 -5.20 4.84 11.07
CA ASN A 6 -5.46 3.46 10.67
C ASN A 6 -5.21 3.26 9.17
N ILE A 7 -5.59 4.24 8.35
CA ILE A 7 -5.35 4.18 6.89
C ILE A 7 -3.85 4.28 6.62
N PHE A 8 -3.13 5.14 7.35
CA PHE A 8 -1.68 5.28 7.23
C PHE A 8 -0.94 3.97 7.55
N SER A 9 -1.29 3.30 8.66
CA SER A 9 -0.68 2.01 9.00
C SER A 9 -0.89 0.98 7.89
N ASN A 10 -2.09 0.89 7.33
CA ASN A 10 -2.39 -0.02 6.20
C ASN A 10 -1.60 0.37 4.93
N MET A 11 -1.45 1.66 4.63
CA MET A 11 -0.59 2.13 3.54
C MET A 11 0.85 1.67 3.72
N GLN A 12 1.38 1.75 4.94
CA GLN A 12 2.75 1.34 5.23
C GLN A 12 2.95 -0.18 5.08
N GLU A 13 1.99 -0.99 5.55
CA GLU A 13 2.01 -2.45 5.36
C GLU A 13 1.99 -2.86 3.88
N LEU A 14 1.12 -2.21 3.09
CA LEU A 14 1.03 -2.44 1.64
C LEU A 14 2.30 -1.99 0.91
N TRP A 15 2.90 -0.87 1.32
CA TRP A 15 4.17 -0.41 0.77
C TRP A 15 5.32 -1.37 1.08
N ASN A 16 5.44 -1.83 2.32
CA ASN A 16 6.48 -2.79 2.71
C ASN A 16 6.33 -4.10 1.91
N THR A 17 5.10 -4.59 1.74
CA THR A 17 4.81 -5.77 0.92
C THR A 17 5.19 -5.54 -0.55
N LEU A 18 4.88 -4.36 -1.10
CA LEU A 18 5.24 -3.97 -2.44
C LEU A 18 6.77 -3.98 -2.63
N GLU A 19 7.50 -3.29 -1.75
CA GLU A 19 8.95 -3.14 -1.80
C GLU A 19 9.66 -4.49 -1.68
N GLU A 20 9.32 -5.29 -0.67
CA GLU A 20 9.93 -6.62 -0.46
C GLU A 20 9.76 -7.52 -1.69
N ASN A 21 8.54 -7.62 -2.20
CA ASN A 21 8.24 -8.49 -3.35
C ASN A 21 8.80 -7.93 -4.66
N HIS A 22 8.87 -6.60 -4.81
CA HIS A 22 9.52 -5.95 -5.94
C HIS A 22 11.01 -6.28 -5.97
N ASN A 23 11.70 -6.14 -4.84
CA ASN A 23 13.12 -6.44 -4.72
C ASN A 23 13.40 -7.92 -5.00
N SER A 24 12.60 -8.83 -4.42
CA SER A 24 12.70 -10.27 -4.70
C SER A 24 12.52 -10.59 -6.20
N PHE A 25 11.53 -9.98 -6.86
CA PHE A 25 11.30 -10.14 -8.29
C PHE A 25 12.46 -9.58 -9.12
N SER A 26 12.97 -8.38 -8.79
CA SER A 26 14.04 -7.72 -9.52
C SER A 26 15.37 -8.47 -9.43
N GLN A 27 15.65 -9.13 -8.30
CA GLN A 27 16.92 -9.84 -8.09
C GLN A 27 16.91 -11.24 -8.69
N SER A 28 15.80 -11.96 -8.59
CA SER A 28 15.74 -13.41 -8.90
C SER A 28 14.82 -13.78 -10.06
N GLY A 29 14.06 -12.82 -10.60
CA GLY A 29 13.02 -13.11 -11.60
C GLY A 29 11.82 -13.89 -11.05
N ASN A 30 11.66 -13.99 -9.72
CA ASN A 30 10.57 -14.73 -9.09
C ASN A 30 9.19 -14.16 -9.46
N LYS A 31 8.51 -14.80 -10.43
CA LYS A 31 7.21 -14.36 -10.97
C LYS A 31 6.11 -14.28 -9.90
N ALA A 32 6.14 -15.13 -8.88
CA ALA A 32 5.17 -15.08 -7.79
C ALA A 32 5.31 -13.81 -6.96
N ALA A 33 6.56 -13.41 -6.65
CA ALA A 33 6.85 -12.13 -5.99
C ALA A 33 6.38 -10.95 -6.86
N GLY A 34 6.63 -10.97 -8.17
CA GLY A 34 6.15 -9.94 -9.08
C GLY A 34 4.61 -9.79 -9.10
N THR A 35 3.88 -10.89 -8.99
CA THR A 35 2.41 -10.86 -8.87
C THR A 35 1.94 -10.28 -7.54
N ARG A 36 2.59 -10.65 -6.42
CA ARG A 36 2.29 -10.09 -5.08
C ARG A 36 2.58 -8.59 -5.01
N ALA A 37 3.71 -8.15 -5.57
CA ALA A 37 4.06 -6.73 -5.67
C ALA A 37 2.97 -5.93 -6.42
N ARG A 38 2.55 -6.40 -7.61
CA ARG A 38 1.48 -5.74 -8.38
C ARG A 38 0.15 -5.70 -7.63
N LYS A 39 -0.20 -6.75 -6.89
CA LYS A 39 -1.41 -6.77 -6.05
C LYS A 39 -1.32 -5.71 -4.93
N ALA A 40 -0.22 -5.67 -4.19
CA ALA A 40 -0.01 -4.70 -3.11
C ALA A 40 -0.04 -3.25 -3.63
N ALA A 41 0.58 -2.96 -4.78
CA ALA A 41 0.47 -1.65 -5.44
C ALA A 41 -0.97 -1.27 -5.78
N GLY A 42 -1.76 -2.24 -6.29
CA GLY A 42 -3.17 -2.03 -6.61
C GLY A 42 -4.03 -1.73 -5.39
N GLU A 43 -3.79 -2.43 -4.28
CA GLU A 43 -4.46 -2.19 -3.00
C GLU A 43 -4.05 -0.85 -2.38
N PHE A 44 -2.76 -0.51 -2.42
CA PHE A 44 -2.23 0.77 -1.97
C PHE A 44 -2.93 1.93 -2.71
N LYS A 45 -3.01 1.84 -4.05
CA LYS A 45 -3.69 2.85 -4.88
C LYS A 45 -5.14 3.10 -4.46
N LYS A 46 -5.87 2.06 -4.05
CA LYS A 46 -7.29 2.19 -3.65
C LYS A 46 -7.46 3.06 -2.41
N ILE A 47 -6.55 2.95 -1.44
CA ILE A 47 -6.71 3.60 -0.13
C ILE A 47 -6.09 5.00 -0.05
N VAL A 48 -5.21 5.39 -0.98
CA VAL A 48 -4.59 6.74 -1.03
C VAL A 48 -5.65 7.86 -1.04
N THR A 49 -6.74 7.68 -1.79
CA THR A 49 -7.80 8.70 -1.86
C THR A 49 -8.59 8.77 -0.55
N ASP A 50 -8.81 7.64 0.11
CA ASP A 50 -9.53 7.57 1.37
C ASP A 50 -8.71 8.20 2.50
N TYR A 51 -7.39 8.01 2.51
CA TYR A 51 -6.48 8.74 3.40
C TYR A 51 -6.66 10.25 3.26
N ARG A 52 -6.62 10.78 2.03
CA ARG A 52 -6.78 12.21 1.78
C ARG A 52 -8.12 12.73 2.29
N LYS A 53 -9.21 11.98 2.06
CA LYS A 53 -10.55 12.34 2.55
C LYS A 53 -10.62 12.35 4.07
N ALA A 54 -10.08 11.32 4.73
CA ALA A 54 -10.05 11.22 6.18
C ALA A 54 -9.25 12.37 6.79
N SER A 55 -8.06 12.65 6.26
CA SER A 55 -7.21 13.75 6.72
C SER A 55 -7.91 15.12 6.60
N VAL A 56 -8.57 15.40 5.47
CA VAL A 56 -9.34 16.65 5.29
C VAL A 56 -10.56 16.71 6.21
N SER A 57 -11.18 15.56 6.52
CA SER A 57 -12.31 15.52 7.44
C SER A 57 -11.91 15.72 8.89
N GLU A 58 -10.73 15.24 9.29
CA GLU A 58 -10.20 15.42 10.64
C GLU A 58 -9.68 16.84 10.90
N SER A 59 -9.37 17.59 9.84
CA SER A 59 -8.94 19.00 9.92
C SER A 59 -10.10 20.00 9.95
N LYS A 60 -11.35 19.54 10.02
CA LYS A 60 -12.57 20.39 10.05
C LYS A 60 -13.20 20.34 11.43
#